data_AF-A0AA87J3A5-F1
#
_entry.id   AF-A0AA87J3A5-F1
#
_cell.length_a   1.000
_cell.length_b   1.000
_cell.length_c   1.000
_cell.angle_alpha   90.00
_cell.angle_beta   90.00
_cell.angle_gamma   90.00
#
_symmetry.space_group_name_H-M   'P 1'
#
loop_
_entity.id
_entity.type
_entity.pdbx_description
1 polymer ?
#
loop_
_entity_poly.entity_id
_entity_poly.type
_entity_poly.pdbx_seq_one_letter_code
_entity_poly.pdbx_strand_id
1 'polypeptide(L)'
;MMMDDRLPAKIAKAAALRHVFDLLVLYPGLGRFLAFQYAIDLNDSSMLDFNESDFVIAGPGALDGIAKYFVDTGRLSAEDIIYEVTDRQVAAFKRLKLDFKGLGNRLLQPIDCQNLFCETSKYAHAAAWPALPTGEPSPCRDCRVESHTRVAFS
;
A
#
# COMPACT_ATOMS: atom_id res chain seq x y z
N MET A 1 -16.32 -24.53 7.62
CA MET A 1 -16.49 -23.06 7.72
C MET A 1 -15.45 -22.53 8.69
N MET A 2 -15.06 -21.24 8.67
CA MET A 2 -13.95 -20.70 9.51
C MET A 2 -13.97 -21.14 10.98
N MET A 3 -15.16 -21.21 11.58
CA MET A 3 -15.35 -21.65 12.97
C MET A 3 -15.13 -23.16 13.15
N ASP A 4 -15.66 -23.98 12.24
CA ASP A 4 -15.47 -25.45 12.26
C ASP A 4 -13.98 -25.81 12.09
N ASP A 5 -13.26 -25.04 11.28
CA ASP A 5 -11.83 -25.23 11.01
C ASP A 5 -10.95 -24.74 12.16
N ARG A 6 -11.57 -24.22 13.23
CA ARG A 6 -10.92 -23.64 14.42
C ARG A 6 -9.90 -22.55 14.04
N LEU A 7 -10.23 -21.74 13.04
CA LEU A 7 -9.35 -20.66 12.55
C LEU A 7 -8.86 -19.74 13.68
N PRO A 8 -9.71 -19.27 14.62
CA PRO A 8 -9.23 -18.41 15.71
C PRO A 8 -8.14 -19.07 16.55
N ALA A 9 -8.26 -20.38 16.83
CA ALA A 9 -7.27 -21.12 17.59
C ALA A 9 -5.95 -21.34 16.82
N LYS A 10 -6.00 -21.36 15.47
CA LYS A 10 -4.81 -21.40 14.61
C LYS A 10 -4.13 -20.04 14.58
N ILE A 11 -4.90 -18.95 14.44
CA ILE A 11 -4.41 -17.57 14.44
C ILE A 11 -3.73 -17.24 15.78
N ALA A 12 -4.34 -17.60 16.91
CA ALA A 12 -3.75 -17.39 18.24
C ALA A 12 -2.43 -18.15 18.46
N LYS A 13 -2.11 -19.13 17.60
CA LYS A 13 -0.85 -19.89 17.60
C LYS A 13 0.08 -19.53 16.45
N ALA A 14 -0.27 -18.52 15.65
CA ALA A 14 0.58 -18.06 14.58
C ALA A 14 1.90 -17.53 15.17
N ALA A 15 2.99 -17.67 14.43
CA ALA A 15 4.33 -17.25 14.85
C ALA A 15 4.78 -15.94 14.19
N ALA A 16 4.01 -15.44 13.22
CA ALA A 16 4.28 -14.22 12.48
C ALA A 16 2.99 -13.70 11.83
N LEU A 17 2.96 -12.39 11.55
CA LEU A 17 1.87 -11.74 10.83
C LEU A 17 1.59 -12.37 9.47
N ARG A 18 2.65 -12.78 8.76
CA ARG A 18 2.53 -13.51 7.48
C ARG A 18 1.76 -14.83 7.63
N HIS A 19 1.96 -15.56 8.72
CA HIS A 19 1.25 -16.83 8.94
C HIS A 19 -0.25 -16.58 9.20
N VAL A 20 -0.61 -15.48 9.87
CA VAL A 20 -2.02 -15.08 10.02
C VAL A 20 -2.65 -14.81 8.65
N PHE A 21 -1.96 -14.06 7.79
CA PHE A 21 -2.37 -13.84 6.41
C PHE A 21 -2.52 -15.14 5.62
N ASP A 22 -1.54 -16.04 5.68
CA ASP A 22 -1.56 -17.31 4.96
C ASP A 22 -2.72 -18.21 5.43
N LEU A 23 -3.14 -18.12 6.70
CA LEU A 23 -4.34 -18.78 7.20
C LEU A 23 -5.63 -18.15 6.68
N LEU A 24 -5.69 -16.82 6.59
CA LEU A 24 -6.87 -16.07 6.14
C LEU A 24 -7.10 -16.21 4.64
N VAL A 25 -6.05 -16.13 3.82
CA VAL A 25 -6.17 -16.11 2.35
C VAL A 25 -6.77 -17.39 1.76
N LEU A 26 -6.77 -18.48 2.52
CA LEU A 26 -7.37 -19.77 2.14
C LEU A 26 -8.91 -19.75 2.11
N TYR A 27 -9.55 -18.75 2.72
CA TYR A 27 -11.00 -18.69 2.78
C TYR A 27 -11.60 -17.97 1.55
N PRO A 28 -12.56 -18.60 0.85
CA PRO A 28 -13.22 -17.99 -0.30
C PRO A 28 -13.84 -16.63 0.04
N GLY A 29 -13.70 -15.67 -0.87
CA GLY A 29 -14.26 -14.33 -0.73
C GLY A 29 -13.33 -13.30 -0.06
N LEU A 30 -12.26 -13.72 0.62
CA LEU A 30 -11.28 -12.77 1.15
C LEU A 30 -10.32 -12.28 0.07
N GLY A 31 -9.73 -13.19 -0.70
CA GLY A 31 -8.63 -12.83 -1.61
C GLY A 31 -7.45 -12.22 -0.85
N ARG A 32 -6.40 -11.81 -1.58
CA ARG A 32 -5.13 -11.40 -0.95
C ARG A 32 -5.26 -10.10 -0.16
N PHE A 33 -5.88 -9.07 -0.73
CA PHE A 33 -5.88 -7.76 -0.09
C PHE A 33 -6.74 -7.72 1.17
N LEU A 34 -7.97 -8.27 1.14
CA LEU A 34 -8.82 -8.29 2.33
C LEU A 34 -8.26 -9.22 3.42
N ALA A 35 -7.64 -10.35 3.05
CA ALA A 35 -6.94 -11.20 4.01
C ALA A 35 -5.78 -10.47 4.69
N PHE A 36 -5.03 -9.63 3.96
CA PHE A 36 -4.00 -8.78 4.54
C PHE A 36 -4.60 -7.73 5.47
N GLN A 37 -5.67 -7.04 5.07
CA GLN A 37 -6.35 -6.07 5.92
C GLN A 37 -6.82 -6.70 7.23
N TYR A 38 -7.45 -7.88 7.18
CA TYR A 38 -7.84 -8.58 8.39
C TYR A 38 -6.67 -9.04 9.24
N ALA A 39 -5.53 -9.43 8.65
CA ALA A 39 -4.33 -9.74 9.42
C ALA A 39 -3.83 -8.50 10.19
N ILE A 40 -3.86 -7.32 9.56
CA ILE A 40 -3.51 -6.05 10.22
C ILE A 40 -4.53 -5.70 11.31
N ASP A 41 -5.83 -5.75 11.03
CA ASP A 41 -6.87 -5.42 12.01
C ASP A 41 -6.81 -6.33 13.25
N LEU A 42 -6.50 -7.62 13.06
CA LEU A 42 -6.28 -8.55 14.16
C LEU A 42 -5.00 -8.21 14.95
N ASN A 43 -3.97 -7.68 14.29
CA ASN A 43 -2.71 -7.26 14.91
C ASN A 43 -2.81 -5.93 15.66
N ASP A 44 -3.71 -5.05 15.25
CA ASP A 44 -4.04 -3.81 15.97
C ASP A 44 -4.95 -4.07 17.20
N SER A 45 -5.56 -5.26 17.26
CA SER A 45 -6.33 -5.70 18.43
C SER A 45 -5.42 -6.25 19.54
N SER A 46 -5.95 -6.44 20.75
CA SER A 46 -5.22 -7.07 21.86
C SER A 46 -4.93 -8.57 21.68
N MET A 47 -5.30 -9.16 20.53
CA MET A 47 -5.15 -10.60 20.26
C MET A 47 -3.74 -10.98 19.84
N LEU A 48 -3.04 -10.11 19.09
CA LEU A 48 -1.74 -10.38 18.51
C LEU A 48 -0.79 -9.20 18.82
N ASP A 49 0.51 -9.43 18.68
CA ASP A 49 1.56 -8.44 18.97
C ASP A 49 2.76 -8.68 18.04
N PHE A 50 2.50 -8.79 16.75
CA PHE A 50 3.56 -8.88 15.73
C PHE A 50 4.00 -7.48 15.30
N ASN A 51 5.24 -7.37 14.84
CA ASN A 51 5.70 -6.14 14.21
C ASN A 51 4.96 -5.93 12.88
N GLU A 52 4.17 -4.85 12.79
CA GLU A 52 3.41 -4.48 11.59
C GLU A 52 4.29 -4.26 10.36
N SER A 53 5.57 -3.94 10.55
CA SER A 53 6.52 -3.78 9.44
C SER A 53 6.94 -5.09 8.78
N ASP A 54 6.70 -6.25 9.41
CA ASP A 54 7.20 -7.54 8.93
C ASP A 54 6.51 -8.01 7.64
N PHE A 55 5.32 -7.47 7.33
CA PHE A 55 4.56 -7.95 6.19
C PHE A 55 3.60 -6.88 5.66
N VAL A 56 3.64 -6.65 4.34
CA VAL A 56 2.70 -5.77 3.63
C VAL A 56 2.27 -6.41 2.31
N ILE A 57 1.04 -6.16 1.89
CA ILE A 57 0.54 -6.48 0.54
C ILE A 57 0.01 -5.20 -0.11
N ALA A 58 0.46 -4.92 -1.33
CA ALA A 58 -0.09 -3.83 -2.11
C ALA A 58 -1.51 -4.18 -2.59
N GLY A 59 -2.51 -3.43 -2.11
CA GLY A 59 -3.88 -3.52 -2.60
C GLY A 59 -4.07 -2.88 -3.98
N PRO A 60 -5.21 -3.10 -4.66
CA PRO A 60 -5.48 -2.55 -5.99
C PRO A 60 -5.31 -1.03 -6.08
N GLY A 61 -5.79 -0.29 -5.06
CA GLY A 61 -5.62 1.17 -5.02
C GLY A 61 -4.16 1.59 -4.83
N ALA A 62 -3.36 0.83 -4.08
CA ALA A 62 -1.94 1.13 -3.91
C ALA A 62 -1.15 0.84 -5.19
N LEU A 63 -1.44 -0.28 -5.86
CA LEU A 63 -0.85 -0.62 -7.17
C LEU A 63 -1.12 0.49 -8.20
N ASP A 64 -2.37 0.93 -8.29
CA ASP A 64 -2.78 2.01 -9.19
C ASP A 64 -2.18 3.37 -8.77
N GLY A 65 -2.10 3.67 -7.47
CA GLY A 65 -1.45 4.87 -6.94
C GLY A 65 0.04 4.92 -7.26
N ILE A 66 0.76 3.81 -7.09
CA ILE A 66 2.18 3.68 -7.44
C ILE A 66 2.38 3.93 -8.94
N ALA A 67 1.54 3.33 -9.80
CA ALA A 67 1.60 3.52 -11.25
C ALA A 67 1.39 4.98 -11.68
N LYS A 68 0.75 5.82 -10.86
CA LYS A 68 0.59 7.26 -11.10
C LYS A 68 1.82 8.08 -10.72
N TYR A 69 2.60 7.65 -9.71
CA TYR A 69 3.80 8.36 -9.28
C TYR A 69 5.05 8.00 -10.08
N PHE A 70 5.16 6.74 -10.50
CA PHE A 70 6.38 6.21 -11.08
C PHE A 70 6.16 5.78 -12.53
N VAL A 71 6.90 6.40 -13.44
CA VAL A 71 6.94 6.01 -14.86
C VAL A 71 7.68 4.68 -15.05
N ASP A 72 8.72 4.45 -14.25
CA ASP A 72 9.50 3.22 -14.22
C ASP A 72 9.91 2.92 -12.77
N THR A 73 9.59 1.72 -12.30
CA THR A 73 9.95 1.22 -10.96
C THR A 73 11.21 0.35 -11.00
N GLY A 74 11.83 0.21 -12.17
CA GLY A 74 12.96 -0.67 -12.41
C GLY A 74 12.56 -2.13 -12.17
N ARG A 75 13.20 -2.76 -11.17
CA ARG A 75 12.92 -4.16 -10.77
C ARG A 75 12.16 -4.26 -9.45
N LEU A 76 11.77 -3.13 -8.87
CA LEU A 76 11.09 -3.11 -7.58
C LEU A 76 9.62 -3.52 -7.76
N SER A 77 9.17 -4.42 -6.90
CA SER A 77 7.75 -4.72 -6.72
C SER A 77 7.04 -3.54 -6.06
N ALA A 78 5.70 -3.56 -6.04
CA ALA A 78 4.92 -2.54 -5.35
C ALA A 78 5.19 -2.56 -3.84
N GLU A 79 5.34 -3.75 -3.26
CA GLU A 79 5.73 -3.93 -1.86
C GLU A 79 7.13 -3.37 -1.59
N ASP A 80 8.11 -3.60 -2.49
CA ASP A 80 9.45 -3.01 -2.34
C ASP A 80 9.40 -1.48 -2.34
N ILE A 81 8.56 -0.88 -3.18
CA ILE A 81 8.35 0.58 -3.20
C ILE A 81 7.73 1.07 -1.89
N ILE A 82 6.75 0.35 -1.36
CA ILE A 82 6.14 0.66 -0.06
C ILE A 82 7.21 0.64 1.04
N TYR A 83 8.08 -0.36 1.07
CA TYR A 83 9.20 -0.44 2.01
C TYR A 83 10.20 0.70 1.81
N GLU A 84 10.62 1.00 0.58
CA GLU A 84 11.53 2.10 0.28
C GLU A 84 10.99 3.47 0.74
N VAL A 85 9.69 3.72 0.54
CA VAL A 85 9.04 4.95 1.03
C VAL A 85 9.02 4.99 2.55
N THR A 86 8.75 3.85 3.19
CA THR A 86 8.76 3.72 4.65
C THR A 86 10.16 4.02 5.20
N ASP A 87 11.20 3.41 4.65
CA ASP A 87 12.59 3.55 5.14
C ASP A 87 13.15 4.96 4.92
N ARG A 88 12.78 5.61 3.82
CA ARG A 88 13.27 6.95 3.47
C ARG A 88 12.45 8.08 4.06
N GLN A 89 11.34 7.81 4.75
CA GLN A 89 10.39 8.83 5.21
C GLN A 89 11.06 9.98 5.97
N VAL A 90 11.97 9.67 6.91
CA VAL A 90 12.63 10.69 7.76
C VAL A 90 13.53 11.59 6.91
N ALA A 91 14.32 10.99 6.02
CA ALA A 91 15.18 11.73 5.11
C ALA A 91 14.37 12.58 4.11
N ALA A 92 13.26 12.05 3.62
CA ALA A 92 12.36 12.73 2.69
C ALA A 92 11.69 13.95 3.36
N PHE A 93 11.11 13.80 4.55
CA PHE A 93 10.51 14.92 5.28
C PHE A 93 11.53 16.01 5.60
N LYS A 94 12.74 15.63 6.06
CA LYS A 94 13.83 16.57 6.30
C LYS A 94 14.24 17.33 5.04
N ARG A 95 14.42 16.63 3.92
CA ARG A 95 14.77 17.23 2.61
C ARG A 95 13.71 18.23 2.15
N LEU A 96 12.44 17.90 2.36
CA LEU A 96 11.30 18.74 1.98
C LEU A 96 10.98 19.84 3.00
N LYS A 97 11.72 19.90 4.12
CA LYS A 97 11.47 20.82 5.25
C LYS A 97 10.04 20.71 5.80
N LEU A 98 9.51 19.48 5.80
CA LEU A 98 8.21 19.15 6.38
C LEU A 98 8.40 18.66 7.81
N ASP A 99 7.64 19.23 8.75
CA ASP A 99 7.67 18.83 10.15
C ASP A 99 6.58 17.80 10.45
N PHE A 100 6.69 16.62 9.83
CA PHE A 100 5.78 15.51 10.10
C PHE A 100 6.23 14.73 11.34
N LYS A 101 5.38 14.67 12.37
CA LYS A 101 5.69 14.01 13.65
C LYS A 101 5.40 12.51 13.67
N GLY A 102 4.91 11.96 12.57
CA GLY A 102 4.42 10.59 12.51
C GLY A 102 2.90 10.51 12.66
N LEU A 103 2.39 9.28 12.78
CA LEU A 103 0.99 9.01 13.11
C LEU A 103 0.90 8.81 14.62
N GLY A 104 0.31 9.80 15.30
CA GLY A 104 0.43 9.89 16.75
C GLY A 104 1.89 10.05 17.15
N ASN A 105 2.43 9.07 17.87
CA ASN A 105 3.81 9.07 18.37
C ASN A 105 4.71 8.03 17.67
N ARG A 106 4.30 7.45 16.54
CA ARG A 106 5.11 6.48 15.78
C ARG A 106 5.41 6.95 14.36
N LEU A 107 6.54 6.49 13.81
CA LEU A 107 6.84 6.65 12.39
C LEU A 107 5.83 5.87 11.54
N LEU A 108 5.74 6.22 10.25
CA LEU A 108 4.94 5.45 9.30
C LEU A 108 5.47 4.01 9.25
N GLN A 109 4.52 3.08 9.19
CA GLN A 109 4.75 1.67 8.93
C GLN A 109 4.39 1.37 7.47
N PRO A 110 4.82 0.22 6.92
CA PRO A 110 4.50 -0.17 5.55
C PRO A 110 3.01 -0.14 5.22
N ILE A 111 2.13 -0.51 6.16
CA ILE A 111 0.68 -0.39 5.99
C ILE A 111 0.22 1.06 5.76
N ASP A 112 0.81 2.04 6.46
CA ASP A 112 0.47 3.44 6.27
C ASP A 112 0.93 3.91 4.88
N CYS A 113 2.12 3.51 4.44
CA CYS A 113 2.62 3.84 3.12
C CYS A 113 1.80 3.17 2.00
N GLN A 114 1.32 1.95 2.21
CA GLN A 114 0.35 1.29 1.33
C GLN A 114 -0.97 2.10 1.27
N ASN A 115 -1.47 2.55 2.43
CA ASN A 115 -2.67 3.40 2.51
C ASN A 115 -2.48 4.75 1.83
N LEU A 116 -1.30 5.38 1.94
CA LEU A 116 -0.97 6.63 1.24
C LEU A 116 -1.13 6.46 -0.27
N PHE A 117 -0.58 5.39 -0.86
CA PHE A 117 -0.73 5.13 -2.29
C PHE A 117 -2.19 4.85 -2.70
N CYS A 118 -2.93 4.11 -1.87
CA CYS A 118 -4.36 3.88 -2.09
C CYS A 118 -5.13 5.20 -2.13
N GLU A 119 -4.83 6.12 -1.20
CA GLU A 119 -5.50 7.39 -1.12
C GLU A 119 -5.13 8.33 -2.28
N THR A 120 -3.88 8.30 -2.75
CA THR A 120 -3.50 9.01 -3.99
C THR A 120 -4.37 8.58 -5.16
N SER A 121 -4.58 7.28 -5.35
CA SER A 121 -5.46 6.77 -6.40
C SER A 121 -6.87 7.36 -6.27
N LYS A 122 -7.46 7.29 -5.06
CA LYS A 122 -8.80 7.85 -4.80
C LYS A 122 -8.88 9.34 -5.11
N TYR A 123 -7.91 10.14 -4.66
CA TYR A 123 -7.89 11.58 -4.93
C TYR A 123 -7.66 11.92 -6.39
N ALA A 124 -6.81 11.18 -7.10
CA ALA A 124 -6.61 11.36 -8.54
C ALA A 124 -7.92 11.07 -9.31
N HIS A 125 -8.65 10.02 -8.93
CA HIS A 125 -9.96 9.74 -9.50
C HIS A 125 -10.99 10.83 -9.20
N ALA A 126 -11.04 11.31 -7.95
CA ALA A 126 -11.93 12.40 -7.57
C ALA A 126 -11.60 13.72 -8.28
N ALA A 127 -10.31 14.05 -8.46
CA ALA A 127 -9.87 15.25 -9.17
C ALA A 127 -10.15 15.19 -10.68
N ALA A 128 -10.16 13.98 -11.26
CA ALA A 128 -10.59 13.77 -12.65
C ALA A 128 -12.11 13.94 -12.84
N TRP A 129 -12.88 14.05 -11.76
CA TRP A 129 -14.34 14.25 -11.75
C TRP A 129 -14.67 15.71 -11.35
N PRO A 130 -15.20 16.60 -12.23
CA PRO A 130 -15.85 16.38 -13.53
C PRO A 130 -15.02 16.98 -14.70
N ALA A 131 -13.94 16.32 -15.11
CA ALA A 131 -13.10 16.74 -16.23
C ALA A 131 -13.10 15.78 -17.43
N LEU A 132 -14.09 14.89 -17.56
CA LEU A 132 -14.16 13.95 -18.69
C LEU A 132 -15.50 14.03 -19.44
N PRO A 133 -15.56 14.67 -20.62
CA PRO A 133 -16.45 14.19 -21.66
C PRO A 133 -15.92 12.84 -22.15
N THR A 134 -16.78 11.82 -22.14
CA THR A 134 -16.46 10.50 -22.70
C THR A 134 -16.32 10.61 -24.21
N GLY A 135 -15.07 10.61 -24.70
CA GLY A 135 -14.72 10.52 -26.11
C GLY A 135 -13.54 9.56 -26.27
N GLU A 136 -13.64 8.67 -27.24
CA GLU A 136 -12.68 7.60 -27.57
C GLU A 136 -11.21 8.05 -27.64
N PRO A 137 -10.25 7.13 -27.42
CA PRO A 137 -8.83 7.47 -27.45
C PRO A 137 -8.40 7.97 -28.83
N SER A 138 -8.01 9.25 -28.93
CA SER A 138 -7.37 9.78 -30.13
C SER A 138 -5.98 9.17 -30.30
N PRO A 139 -5.57 8.74 -31.51
CA PRO A 139 -4.24 8.20 -31.72
C PRO A 139 -3.22 9.32 -31.57
N CYS A 140 -2.35 9.20 -30.56
CA CYS A 140 -1.33 10.18 -30.22
C CYS A 140 -0.41 10.43 -31.43
N ARG A 141 -0.52 11.60 -32.05
CA ARG A 141 0.50 12.14 -32.94
C ARG A 141 1.12 13.36 -32.26
N ASP A 142 2.39 13.22 -31.95
CA ASP A 142 3.32 14.30 -31.63
C ASP A 142 3.10 15.02 -30.29
N CYS A 143 3.64 14.45 -29.21
CA CYS A 143 3.99 15.23 -28.02
C CYS A 143 5.46 14.98 -27.68
N ARG A 144 6.32 15.94 -28.04
CA ARG A 144 7.64 16.11 -27.39
C ARG A 144 7.38 16.25 -25.89
N VAL A 145 7.83 15.26 -25.13
CA VAL A 145 7.79 15.31 -23.67
C VAL A 145 8.92 16.22 -23.19
N GLU A 146 8.59 17.43 -22.77
CA GLU A 146 9.51 18.24 -21.97
C GLU A 146 9.66 17.59 -20.59
N SER A 147 10.89 17.19 -20.32
CA SER A 147 11.31 16.44 -19.14
C SER A 147 11.44 17.36 -17.93
N HIS A 148 10.45 17.42 -17.05
CA HIS A 148 10.68 17.93 -15.69
C HIS A 148 9.85 17.20 -14.63
N THR A 149 10.52 16.24 -13.98
CA THR A 149 10.65 16.03 -12.51
C THR A 149 10.82 14.53 -12.28
N ARG A 150 12.05 14.04 -12.45
CA ARG A 150 12.41 12.66 -12.08
C ARG A 150 12.57 12.60 -10.57
N VAL A 151 11.66 11.93 -9.87
CA VAL A 151 12.00 11.35 -8.57
C VAL A 151 12.63 9.99 -8.87
N ALA A 152 13.91 10.03 -9.25
CA ALA A 152 14.72 8.83 -9.29
C ALA A 152 15.16 8.54 -7.86
N PHE A 153 14.93 7.31 -7.38
CA PHE A 153 15.60 6.81 -6.20
C PHE A 153 17.07 6.56 -6.57
N SER A 154 17.91 7.57 -6.35
CA SER A 154 19.38 7.46 -6.31
C SER A 154 19.86 7.73 -4.89
#